data_AF-A0A672LVH2-F1
#
_entry.id   AF-A0A672LVH2-F1
#
_cell.length_a   1.000
_cell.length_b   1.000
_cell.length_c   1.000
_cell.angle_alpha   90.00
_cell.angle_beta   90.00
_cell.angle_gamma   90.00
#
_symmetry.space_group_name_H-M   'P 1'
#
loop_
_entity.id
_entity.type
_entity.pdbx_description
1 polymer ?
#
loop_
_entity_poly.entity_id
_entity_poly.type
_entity_poly.pdbx_seq_one_letter_code
_entity_poly.pdbx_strand_id
1 'polypeptide(L)'
;HSQSLSKKSLDYSLKGFIQSLNIQQQNRLIEQYILQEFNKVPMFMKTTPENIDPEKHPDLACIQSIIHDDDRTPEEKVRGLKDEGNEYFKEKSYKKTVVSYTEGLKKNDKDIELNAILYTNRAAAHFHLGNMRSALNDATAAKKLKPNHIKAIIRGELCLYSMELRNYAGALQWCDEGLRLLPTDNKLQELRATADKQKVERLDRKMLFWFFFFQLFLENPEKGNLYQVDLEKSLLNILQHQRCSVKAGTPSFIVLVSGSPFSKKR
;
A
#
# COMPACT_ATOMS: atom_id res chain seq x y z
N HIS A 1 46.29 -82.36 -29.30
CA HIS A 1 46.12 -80.94 -29.73
C HIS A 1 44.79 -80.30 -29.30
N SER A 2 43.68 -81.02 -29.18
CA SER A 2 42.37 -80.46 -28.77
C SER A 2 42.33 -79.91 -27.32
N GLN A 3 42.95 -80.60 -26.36
CA GLN A 3 42.96 -80.16 -24.95
C GLN A 3 43.80 -78.88 -24.71
N SER A 4 44.86 -78.63 -25.50
CA SER A 4 45.68 -77.42 -25.39
C SER A 4 44.95 -76.18 -25.95
N LEU A 5 44.12 -76.36 -26.97
CA LEU A 5 43.29 -75.29 -27.55
C LEU A 5 42.15 -74.90 -26.60
N SER A 6 41.51 -75.87 -25.95
CA SER A 6 40.45 -75.62 -24.94
C SER A 6 40.99 -74.87 -23.72
N LYS A 7 42.17 -75.22 -23.19
CA LYS A 7 42.81 -74.49 -22.07
C LYS A 7 43.16 -73.05 -22.43
N LYS A 8 43.67 -72.79 -23.64
CA LYS A 8 43.96 -71.42 -24.13
C LYS A 8 42.69 -70.59 -24.30
N SER A 9 41.60 -71.20 -24.77
CA SER A 9 40.30 -70.55 -24.88
C SER A 9 39.73 -70.17 -23.51
N LEU A 10 39.87 -71.04 -22.51
CA LEU A 10 39.44 -70.77 -21.14
C LEU A 10 40.25 -69.62 -20.51
N ASP A 11 41.57 -69.62 -20.71
CA ASP A 11 42.47 -68.58 -20.20
C ASP A 11 42.18 -67.21 -20.83
N TYR A 12 41.86 -67.16 -22.13
CA TYR A 12 41.45 -65.93 -22.80
C TYR A 12 40.11 -65.41 -22.27
N SER A 13 39.13 -66.29 -22.06
CA SER A 13 37.83 -65.92 -21.48
C SER A 13 37.97 -65.41 -20.04
N LEU A 14 38.84 -66.04 -19.24
CA LEU A 14 39.11 -65.61 -17.86
C LEU A 14 39.79 -64.24 -17.82
N LYS A 15 40.77 -63.99 -18.71
CA LYS A 15 41.41 -62.67 -18.85
C LYS A 15 40.42 -61.59 -19.25
N GLY A 16 39.52 -61.89 -20.20
CA GLY A 16 38.44 -60.97 -20.58
C GLY A 16 37.49 -60.66 -19.41
N PHE A 17 37.13 -61.67 -18.62
CA PHE A 17 36.30 -61.50 -17.43
C PHE A 17 36.99 -60.64 -16.36
N ILE A 18 38.25 -60.93 -16.03
CA ILE A 18 39.05 -60.14 -15.07
C ILE A 18 39.18 -58.69 -15.54
N GLN A 19 39.40 -58.47 -16.84
CA GLN A 19 39.47 -57.13 -17.41
C GLN A 19 38.13 -56.39 -17.29
N SER A 20 37.00 -57.07 -17.53
CA SER A 20 35.68 -56.48 -17.34
C SER A 20 35.37 -56.12 -15.89
N LEU A 21 35.80 -56.95 -14.93
CA LEU A 21 35.68 -56.69 -13.50
C LEU A 21 36.51 -55.48 -13.07
N ASN A 22 37.74 -55.36 -13.58
CA ASN A 22 38.60 -54.21 -13.31
C ASN A 22 38.02 -52.90 -13.87
N ILE A 23 37.46 -52.93 -15.09
CA ILE A 23 36.77 -51.77 -15.69
C ILE A 23 35.55 -51.39 -14.85
N GLN A 24 34.75 -52.38 -14.42
CA GLN A 24 33.58 -52.14 -13.58
C GLN A 24 33.97 -51.54 -12.22
N GLN A 25 35.07 -51.99 -11.61
CA GLN A 25 35.60 -51.39 -10.38
C GLN A 25 36.11 -49.97 -10.60
N GLN A 26 36.86 -49.70 -11.68
CA GLN A 26 37.29 -48.35 -12.05
C GLN A 26 36.11 -47.41 -12.25
N ASN A 27 35.08 -47.84 -12.99
CA ASN A 27 33.87 -47.05 -13.18
C ASN A 27 33.16 -46.74 -11.86
N ARG A 28 33.07 -47.72 -10.95
CA ARG A 28 32.49 -47.50 -9.61
C ARG A 28 33.30 -46.51 -8.78
N LEU A 29 34.63 -46.52 -8.88
CA LEU A 29 35.50 -45.56 -8.21
C LEU A 29 35.38 -44.15 -8.82
N ILE A 30 35.26 -44.06 -10.14
CA ILE A 30 35.02 -42.79 -10.85
C ILE A 30 33.64 -42.22 -10.46
N GLU A 31 32.60 -43.06 -10.41
CA GLU A 31 31.28 -42.65 -9.93
C GLU A 31 31.33 -42.15 -8.48
N GLN A 32 32.05 -42.84 -7.59
CA GLN A 32 32.23 -42.40 -6.20
C GLN A 32 32.97 -41.06 -6.12
N TYR A 33 34.02 -40.87 -6.92
CA TYR A 33 34.76 -39.61 -7.00
C TYR A 33 33.87 -38.47 -7.53
N ILE A 34 33.15 -38.70 -8.63
CA ILE A 34 32.21 -37.72 -9.18
C ILE A 34 31.15 -37.35 -8.14
N LEU A 35 30.56 -38.33 -7.45
CA LEU A 35 29.58 -38.07 -6.39
C LEU A 35 30.18 -37.26 -5.23
N GLN A 36 31.44 -37.49 -4.87
CA GLN A 36 32.15 -36.68 -3.87
C GLN A 36 32.36 -35.24 -4.35
N GLU A 37 32.74 -35.03 -5.61
CA GLU A 37 32.89 -33.68 -6.18
C GLU A 37 31.53 -32.96 -6.29
N PHE A 38 30.47 -33.65 -6.70
CA PHE A 38 29.11 -33.10 -6.72
C PHE A 38 28.60 -32.74 -5.32
N ASN A 39 28.90 -33.56 -4.30
CA ASN A 39 28.54 -33.25 -2.91
C ASN A 39 29.27 -32.02 -2.34
N LYS A 40 30.36 -31.56 -2.96
CA LYS A 40 31.02 -30.29 -2.60
C LYS A 40 30.30 -29.07 -3.17
N VAL A 41 29.46 -29.26 -4.19
CA VAL A 41 28.70 -28.18 -4.81
C VAL A 41 27.37 -28.04 -4.07
N PRO A 42 27.08 -26.87 -3.46
CA PRO A 42 25.89 -26.67 -2.62
C PRO A 42 24.56 -27.08 -3.28
N MET A 43 24.41 -26.80 -4.58
CA MET A 43 23.19 -27.13 -5.34
C MET A 43 22.97 -28.63 -5.54
N PHE A 44 24.02 -29.44 -5.45
CA PHE A 44 23.98 -30.89 -5.69
C PHE A 44 24.29 -31.72 -4.43
N MET A 45 24.41 -31.06 -3.28
CA MET A 45 24.69 -31.69 -2.00
C MET A 45 23.49 -32.51 -1.53
N LYS A 46 23.70 -33.78 -1.19
CA LYS A 46 22.61 -34.67 -0.74
C LYS A 46 22.13 -34.39 0.69
N THR A 47 22.97 -33.79 1.52
CA THR A 47 22.69 -33.50 2.94
C THR A 47 23.36 -32.20 3.34
N THR A 48 22.63 -31.25 3.90
CA THR A 48 23.21 -30.00 4.42
C THR A 48 23.87 -30.23 5.79
N PRO A 49 25.00 -29.57 6.10
CA PRO A 49 25.55 -29.57 7.46
C PRO A 49 24.58 -28.90 8.43
N GLU A 50 24.44 -29.43 9.65
CA GLU A 50 23.49 -28.91 10.65
C GLU A 50 23.86 -27.51 11.18
N ASN A 51 25.15 -27.14 11.14
CA ASN A 51 25.66 -25.88 11.67
C ASN A 51 26.55 -25.18 10.63
N ILE A 52 25.96 -24.24 9.90
CA ILE A 52 26.62 -23.48 8.83
C ILE A 52 26.92 -22.08 9.33
N ASP A 53 28.19 -21.69 9.32
CA ASP A 53 28.64 -20.33 9.62
C ASP A 53 28.25 -19.39 8.46
N PRO A 54 27.28 -18.47 8.64
CA PRO A 54 26.75 -17.64 7.56
C PRO A 54 27.80 -16.69 6.97
N GLU A 55 28.84 -16.32 7.74
CA GLU A 55 29.90 -15.43 7.26
C GLU A 55 30.89 -16.14 6.36
N LYS A 56 31.12 -17.45 6.57
CA LYS A 56 32.08 -18.24 5.78
C LYS A 56 31.46 -18.88 4.56
N HIS A 57 30.17 -19.23 4.64
CA HIS A 57 29.48 -19.96 3.58
C HIS A 57 28.08 -19.39 3.31
N PRO A 58 28.00 -18.17 2.75
CA PRO A 58 26.71 -17.48 2.53
C PRO A 58 25.79 -18.24 1.58
N ASP A 59 26.34 -18.90 0.56
CA ASP A 59 25.55 -19.64 -0.44
C ASP A 59 24.86 -20.87 0.17
N LEU A 60 25.56 -21.57 1.07
CA LEU A 60 25.02 -22.73 1.78
C LEU A 60 23.96 -22.31 2.81
N ALA A 61 24.19 -21.20 3.52
CA ALA A 61 23.20 -20.65 4.44
C ALA A 61 21.94 -20.19 3.68
N CYS A 62 22.10 -19.58 2.50
CA CYS A 62 21.00 -19.22 1.61
C CYS A 62 20.20 -20.45 1.15
N ILE A 63 20.86 -21.48 0.63
CA ILE A 63 20.21 -22.73 0.20
C ILE A 63 19.51 -23.44 1.36
N GLN A 64 20.15 -23.51 2.53
CA GLN A 64 19.53 -24.07 3.74
C GLN A 64 18.27 -23.28 4.14
N SER A 65 18.31 -21.95 4.05
CA SER A 65 17.14 -21.11 4.33
C SER A 65 15.98 -21.33 3.35
N ILE A 66 16.28 -21.67 2.09
CA ILE A 66 15.29 -21.98 1.05
C ILE A 66 14.70 -23.39 1.27
N ILE A 67 15.55 -24.39 1.56
CA ILE A 67 15.11 -25.77 1.80
C ILE A 67 14.18 -25.85 3.02
N HIS A 68 14.53 -25.15 4.11
CA HIS A 68 13.69 -25.12 5.30
C HIS A 68 12.56 -24.09 5.24
N ASP A 69 12.42 -23.33 4.15
CA ASP A 69 11.32 -22.37 4.04
C ASP A 69 9.98 -23.12 4.01
N ASP A 70 9.90 -24.30 3.39
CA ASP A 70 8.67 -25.10 3.38
C ASP A 70 8.25 -25.58 4.77
N ASP A 71 9.22 -25.88 5.64
CA ASP A 71 9.00 -26.37 7.02
C ASP A 71 8.54 -25.27 8.00
N ARG A 72 8.66 -23.99 7.64
CA ARG A 72 8.26 -22.87 8.51
C ARG A 72 6.75 -22.81 8.70
N THR A 73 6.34 -22.42 9.90
CA THR A 73 4.94 -22.12 10.18
C THR A 73 4.45 -20.95 9.30
N PRO A 74 3.16 -20.90 8.92
CA PRO A 74 2.60 -19.77 8.18
C PRO A 74 2.90 -18.43 8.85
N GLU A 75 2.88 -18.37 10.18
CA GLU A 75 3.15 -17.17 10.97
C GLU A 75 4.60 -16.70 10.83
N GLU A 76 5.58 -17.62 10.82
CA GLU A 76 6.99 -17.30 10.59
C GLU A 76 7.24 -16.80 9.17
N LYS A 77 6.61 -17.44 8.17
CA LYS A 77 6.68 -17.01 6.77
C LYS A 77 6.18 -15.56 6.62
N VAL A 78 5.08 -15.22 7.28
CA VAL A 78 4.49 -13.88 7.22
C VAL A 78 5.38 -12.85 7.93
N ARG A 79 5.98 -13.23 9.07
CA ARG A 79 6.97 -12.36 9.75
C ARG A 79 8.18 -12.07 8.84
N GLY A 80 8.71 -13.09 8.16
CA GLY A 80 9.79 -12.91 7.19
C GLY A 80 9.41 -11.94 6.05
N LEU A 81 8.21 -12.10 5.48
CA LEU A 81 7.69 -11.19 4.43
C LEU A 81 7.47 -9.76 4.92
N LYS A 82 7.04 -9.59 6.18
CA LYS A 82 6.94 -8.28 6.82
C LYS A 82 8.32 -7.63 6.92
N ASP A 83 9.33 -8.37 7.35
CA ASP A 83 10.68 -7.85 7.55
C ASP A 83 11.36 -7.54 6.20
N GLU A 84 11.19 -8.39 5.20
CA GLU A 84 11.61 -8.12 3.81
C GLU A 84 10.94 -6.84 3.26
N GLY A 85 9.62 -6.70 3.47
CA GLY A 85 8.88 -5.51 3.09
C GLY A 85 9.39 -4.25 3.79
N ASN A 86 9.80 -4.34 5.06
CA ASN A 86 10.40 -3.23 5.79
C ASN A 86 11.76 -2.83 5.21
N GLU A 87 12.60 -3.80 4.82
CA GLU A 87 13.89 -3.50 4.15
C GLU A 87 13.67 -2.82 2.80
N TYR A 88 12.79 -3.35 1.95
CA TYR A 88 12.44 -2.66 0.70
C TYR A 88 11.88 -1.25 0.93
N PHE A 89 11.14 -1.04 2.03
CA PHE A 89 10.61 0.28 2.36
C PHE A 89 11.73 1.27 2.72
N LYS A 90 12.74 0.82 3.48
CA LYS A 90 13.93 1.61 3.81
C LYS A 90 14.73 1.97 2.56
N GLU A 91 14.84 1.04 1.63
CA GLU A 91 15.47 1.24 0.31
C GLU A 91 14.66 2.13 -0.64
N LYS A 92 13.45 2.57 -0.24
CA LYS A 92 12.49 3.31 -1.08
C LYS A 92 12.01 2.52 -2.30
N SER A 93 12.18 1.20 -2.30
CA SER A 93 11.70 0.26 -3.31
C SER A 93 10.21 -0.04 -3.11
N TYR A 94 9.36 0.99 -3.12
CA TYR A 94 7.95 0.89 -2.70
C TYR A 94 7.12 -0.12 -3.50
N LYS A 95 7.43 -0.35 -4.78
CA LYS A 95 6.75 -1.38 -5.59
C LYS A 95 7.00 -2.79 -5.04
N LYS A 96 8.25 -3.11 -4.68
CA LYS A 96 8.61 -4.39 -4.08
C LYS A 96 8.01 -4.52 -2.68
N THR A 97 8.03 -3.44 -1.90
CA THR A 97 7.37 -3.39 -0.59
C THR A 97 5.89 -3.78 -0.66
N VAL A 98 5.14 -3.25 -1.63
CA VAL A 98 3.73 -3.60 -1.83
C VAL A 98 3.56 -5.09 -2.12
N VAL A 99 4.45 -5.68 -2.91
CA VAL A 99 4.43 -7.11 -3.23
C VAL A 99 4.66 -7.95 -1.98
N SER A 100 5.75 -7.73 -1.24
CA SER A 100 6.05 -8.53 -0.03
C SER A 100 4.93 -8.46 1.02
N TYR A 101 4.36 -7.28 1.29
CA TYR A 101 3.23 -7.18 2.23
C TYR A 101 1.95 -7.83 1.70
N THR A 102 1.73 -7.81 0.38
CA THR A 102 0.56 -8.48 -0.22
C THR A 102 0.67 -10.00 -0.09
N GLU A 103 1.87 -10.56 -0.30
CA GLU A 103 2.11 -11.99 -0.07
C GLU A 103 1.98 -12.34 1.42
N GLY A 104 2.40 -11.46 2.32
CA GLY A 104 2.19 -11.63 3.76
C GLY A 104 0.69 -11.69 4.12
N LEU A 105 -0.11 -10.76 3.58
CA LEU A 105 -1.55 -10.70 3.81
C LEU A 105 -2.30 -11.91 3.23
N LYS A 106 -1.82 -12.52 2.13
CA LYS A 106 -2.42 -13.74 1.57
C LYS A 106 -2.18 -14.99 2.42
N LYS A 107 -1.06 -15.02 3.16
CA LYS A 107 -0.66 -16.17 3.98
C LYS A 107 -1.20 -16.09 5.41
N ASN A 108 -1.59 -14.90 5.87
CA ASN A 108 -1.98 -14.65 7.26
C ASN A 108 -3.47 -14.32 7.38
N ASP A 109 -4.32 -15.32 7.59
CA ASP A 109 -5.74 -15.07 7.84
C ASP A 109 -6.09 -14.95 9.34
N LYS A 110 -5.21 -15.43 10.24
CA LYS A 110 -5.55 -15.62 11.66
C LYS A 110 -5.07 -14.51 12.58
N ASP A 111 -3.93 -13.89 12.29
CA ASP A 111 -3.34 -12.86 13.16
C ASP A 111 -3.83 -11.45 12.76
N ILE A 112 -4.85 -10.98 13.46
CA ILE A 112 -5.49 -9.66 13.28
C ILE A 112 -4.48 -8.53 13.53
N GLU A 113 -3.61 -8.67 14.52
CA GLU A 113 -2.63 -7.65 14.89
C GLU A 113 -1.56 -7.49 13.81
N LEU A 114 -1.02 -8.61 13.34
CA LEU A 114 -0.06 -8.63 12.24
C LEU A 114 -0.69 -8.12 10.94
N ASN A 115 -1.93 -8.48 10.65
CA ASN A 115 -2.65 -7.98 9.48
C ASN A 115 -2.88 -6.47 9.54
N ALA A 116 -3.27 -5.92 10.69
CA ALA A 116 -3.41 -4.47 10.85
C ALA A 116 -2.08 -3.73 10.57
N ILE A 117 -0.95 -4.31 11.00
CA ILE A 117 0.39 -3.77 10.72
C ILE A 117 0.72 -3.86 9.22
N LEU A 118 0.50 -5.02 8.59
CA LEU A 118 0.78 -5.23 7.17
C LEU A 118 -0.04 -4.29 6.28
N TYR A 119 -1.35 -4.14 6.55
CA TYR A 119 -2.18 -3.17 5.84
C TYR A 119 -1.68 -1.74 6.05
N THR A 120 -1.30 -1.35 7.27
CA THR A 120 -0.78 0.00 7.54
C THR A 120 0.54 0.28 6.82
N ASN A 121 1.45 -0.70 6.79
CA ASN A 121 2.73 -0.56 6.10
C ASN A 121 2.55 -0.55 4.57
N ARG A 122 1.65 -1.38 4.03
CA ARG A 122 1.29 -1.38 2.62
C ARG A 122 0.61 -0.07 2.21
N ALA A 123 -0.26 0.48 3.07
CA ALA A 123 -0.84 1.81 2.89
C ALA A 123 0.24 2.90 2.78
N ALA A 124 1.28 2.84 3.62
CA ALA A 124 2.41 3.77 3.54
C ALA A 124 3.17 3.64 2.20
N ALA A 125 3.42 2.41 1.73
CA ALA A 125 4.07 2.19 0.44
C ALA A 125 3.22 2.72 -0.73
N HIS A 126 1.91 2.47 -0.72
CA HIS A 126 0.98 3.04 -1.70
C HIS A 126 0.93 4.57 -1.65
N PHE A 127 0.97 5.16 -0.47
CA PHE A 127 1.02 6.62 -0.30
C PHE A 127 2.27 7.22 -0.98
N HIS A 128 3.44 6.61 -0.79
CA HIS A 128 4.67 7.06 -1.45
C HIS A 128 4.68 6.85 -2.97
N LEU A 129 3.89 5.89 -3.48
CA LEU A 129 3.71 5.65 -4.91
C LEU A 129 2.71 6.62 -5.57
N GLY A 130 1.99 7.46 -4.79
CA GLY A 130 0.89 8.26 -5.32
C GLY A 130 -0.45 7.51 -5.43
N ASN A 131 -0.53 6.26 -4.97
CA ASN A 131 -1.74 5.46 -5.06
C ASN A 131 -2.69 5.77 -3.89
N MET A 132 -3.20 7.00 -3.80
CA MET A 132 -3.92 7.50 -2.62
C MET A 132 -5.19 6.70 -2.29
N ARG A 133 -5.92 6.23 -3.30
CA ARG A 133 -7.13 5.39 -3.10
C ARG A 133 -6.79 4.02 -2.52
N SER A 134 -5.75 3.37 -3.04
CA SER A 134 -5.29 2.07 -2.51
C SER A 134 -4.76 2.23 -1.09
N ALA A 135 -3.99 3.28 -0.83
CA ALA A 135 -3.50 3.60 0.51
C ALA A 135 -4.65 3.83 1.51
N LEU A 136 -5.70 4.56 1.11
CA LEU A 136 -6.88 4.78 1.94
C LEU A 136 -7.66 3.48 2.21
N ASN A 137 -7.81 2.62 1.21
CA ASN A 137 -8.47 1.32 1.38
C ASN A 137 -7.72 0.44 2.38
N ASP A 138 -6.39 0.39 2.29
CA ASP A 138 -5.54 -0.36 3.22
C ASP A 138 -5.59 0.24 4.63
N ALA A 139 -5.51 1.56 4.77
CA ALA A 139 -5.67 2.23 6.06
C ALA A 139 -7.05 1.96 6.69
N THR A 140 -8.09 1.89 5.87
CA THR A 140 -9.46 1.56 6.31
C THR A 140 -9.56 0.11 6.75
N ALA A 141 -8.93 -0.83 6.02
CA ALA A 141 -8.86 -2.23 6.42
C ALA A 141 -8.12 -2.39 7.76
N ALA A 142 -6.96 -1.74 7.91
CA ALA A 142 -6.21 -1.74 9.17
C ALA A 142 -7.02 -1.19 10.33
N LYS A 143 -7.74 -0.07 10.13
CA LYS A 143 -8.61 0.53 11.14
C LYS A 143 -9.81 -0.36 11.50
N LYS A 144 -10.38 -1.10 10.54
CA LYS A 144 -11.45 -2.08 10.81
C LYS A 144 -10.95 -3.25 11.67
N LEU A 145 -9.75 -3.73 11.41
CA LEU A 145 -9.12 -4.79 12.20
C LEU A 145 -8.74 -4.29 13.59
N LYS A 146 -8.18 -3.09 13.67
CA LYS A 146 -7.70 -2.48 14.90
C LYS A 146 -8.09 -1.00 14.99
N PRO A 147 -9.23 -0.67 15.61
CA PRO A 147 -9.72 0.71 15.69
C PRO A 147 -8.77 1.66 16.44
N ASN A 148 -8.02 1.17 17.43
CA ASN A 148 -7.05 1.97 18.20
C ASN A 148 -5.66 2.06 17.54
N HIS A 149 -5.50 1.62 16.28
CA HIS A 149 -4.23 1.70 15.58
C HIS A 149 -3.95 3.11 15.05
N ILE A 150 -3.30 3.96 15.87
CA ILE A 150 -2.99 5.37 15.52
C ILE A 150 -2.35 5.49 14.14
N LYS A 151 -1.36 4.64 13.83
CA LYS A 151 -0.62 4.73 12.56
C LYS A 151 -1.54 4.54 11.35
N ALA A 152 -2.53 3.66 11.42
CA ALA A 152 -3.54 3.51 10.37
C ALA A 152 -4.44 4.75 10.27
N ILE A 153 -4.87 5.30 11.41
CA ILE A 153 -5.72 6.50 11.45
C ILE A 153 -5.00 7.69 10.81
N ILE A 154 -3.78 7.97 11.25
CA ILE A 154 -2.92 9.01 10.68
C ILE A 154 -2.73 8.77 9.18
N ARG A 155 -2.49 7.52 8.76
CA ARG A 155 -2.29 7.24 7.34
C ARG A 155 -3.54 7.51 6.50
N GLY A 156 -4.72 7.12 6.99
CA GLY A 156 -5.99 7.38 6.30
C GLY A 156 -6.32 8.87 6.21
N GLU A 157 -6.07 9.62 7.29
CA GLU A 157 -6.18 11.08 7.31
C GLU A 157 -5.27 11.71 6.24
N LEU A 158 -3.98 11.34 6.22
CA LEU A 158 -3.02 11.89 5.25
C LEU A 158 -3.44 11.59 3.80
N CYS A 159 -4.01 10.41 3.54
CA CYS A 159 -4.54 10.06 2.22
C CYS A 159 -5.71 10.99 1.83
N LEU A 160 -6.64 11.26 2.74
CA LEU A 160 -7.79 12.14 2.52
C LEU A 160 -7.38 13.61 2.37
N TYR A 161 -6.39 14.05 3.14
CA TYR A 161 -5.81 15.38 3.07
C TYR A 161 -5.00 15.62 1.79
N SER A 162 -4.48 14.56 1.16
CA SER A 162 -3.65 14.63 -0.05
C SER A 162 -4.25 15.53 -1.15
N MET A 163 -3.38 16.13 -1.96
CA MET A 163 -3.79 17.03 -3.05
C MET A 163 -4.66 16.37 -4.12
N GLU A 164 -4.65 15.04 -4.19
CA GLU A 164 -5.45 14.25 -5.11
C GLU A 164 -6.90 14.11 -4.63
N LEU A 165 -7.11 13.80 -3.34
CA LEU A 165 -8.45 13.60 -2.80
C LEU A 165 -9.08 14.90 -2.29
N ARG A 166 -8.29 15.80 -1.69
CA ARG A 166 -8.73 17.07 -1.08
C ARG A 166 -10.00 16.93 -0.25
N ASN A 167 -10.18 15.79 0.40
CA ASN A 167 -11.34 15.48 1.20
C ASN A 167 -11.07 15.87 2.66
N TYR A 168 -10.97 17.17 2.90
CA TYR A 168 -10.67 17.72 4.22
C TYR A 168 -11.76 17.38 5.26
N ALA A 169 -13.02 17.25 4.82
CA ALA A 169 -14.11 16.83 5.70
C ALA A 169 -13.91 15.39 6.20
N GLY A 170 -13.54 14.47 5.30
CA GLY A 170 -13.19 13.10 5.68
C GLY A 170 -11.93 13.05 6.57
N ALA A 171 -10.90 13.82 6.25
CA ALA A 171 -9.69 13.89 7.07
C ALA A 171 -10.00 14.31 8.52
N LEU A 172 -10.86 15.32 8.71
CA LEU A 172 -11.33 15.74 10.04
C LEU A 172 -12.08 14.62 10.77
N GLN A 173 -12.96 13.88 10.09
CA GLN A 173 -13.67 12.75 10.71
C GLN A 173 -12.70 11.68 11.20
N TRP A 174 -11.65 11.38 10.43
CA TRP A 174 -10.62 10.43 10.83
C TRP A 174 -9.83 10.92 12.05
N CYS A 175 -9.47 12.21 12.10
CA CYS A 175 -8.85 12.81 13.29
C CYS A 175 -9.78 12.75 14.50
N ASP A 176 -11.04 13.14 14.35
CA ASP A 176 -12.03 13.16 15.44
C ASP A 176 -12.23 11.77 16.02
N GLU A 177 -12.37 10.75 15.17
CA GLU A 177 -12.48 9.36 15.60
C GLU A 177 -11.21 8.86 16.30
N GLY A 178 -10.02 9.24 15.81
CA GLY A 178 -8.76 8.90 16.46
C GLY A 178 -8.60 9.57 17.83
N LEU A 179 -8.96 10.85 17.94
CA LEU A 179 -8.89 11.61 19.18
C LEU A 179 -9.94 11.16 20.21
N ARG A 180 -11.08 10.60 19.78
CA ARG A 180 -12.03 9.93 20.70
C ARG A 180 -11.40 8.73 21.40
N LEU A 181 -10.55 7.99 20.70
CA LEU A 181 -9.86 6.84 21.26
C LEU A 181 -8.61 7.27 22.04
N LEU A 182 -7.88 8.26 21.53
CA LEU A 182 -6.56 8.66 22.01
C LEU A 182 -6.49 10.20 22.08
N PRO A 183 -7.09 10.82 23.12
CA PRO A 183 -7.29 12.27 23.18
C PRO A 183 -5.99 13.09 23.27
N THR A 184 -4.91 12.48 23.77
CA THR A 184 -3.62 13.12 24.05
C THR A 184 -2.64 13.02 22.88
N ASP A 185 -3.03 12.48 21.73
CA ASP A 185 -2.14 12.35 20.58
C ASP A 185 -1.92 13.71 19.90
N ASN A 186 -0.75 14.32 20.15
CA ASN A 186 -0.38 15.61 19.60
C ASN A 186 -0.39 15.62 18.06
N LYS A 187 -0.05 14.49 17.42
CA LYS A 187 0.04 14.45 15.97
C LYS A 187 -1.34 14.53 15.32
N LEU A 188 -2.32 13.82 15.85
CA LEU A 188 -3.70 13.91 15.39
C LEU A 188 -4.30 15.30 15.61
N GLN A 189 -3.98 15.97 16.73
CA GLN A 189 -4.42 17.35 16.97
C GLN A 189 -3.84 18.32 15.93
N GLU A 190 -2.56 18.20 15.61
CA GLU A 190 -1.89 19.02 14.58
C GLU A 190 -2.50 18.79 13.18
N LEU A 191 -2.70 17.52 12.80
CA LEU A 191 -3.30 17.16 11.52
C LEU A 191 -4.73 17.69 11.41
N ARG A 192 -5.52 17.56 12.48
CA ARG A 192 -6.88 18.10 12.57
C ARG A 192 -6.90 19.62 12.36
N ALA A 193 -6.05 20.37 13.06
CA ALA A 193 -5.98 21.82 12.91
C ALA A 193 -5.61 22.24 11.48
N THR A 194 -4.67 21.50 10.87
CA THR A 194 -4.24 21.73 9.48
C THR A 194 -5.37 21.45 8.48
N ALA A 195 -6.08 20.33 8.64
CA ALA A 195 -7.22 19.97 7.80
C ALA A 195 -8.38 20.98 7.94
N ASP A 196 -8.63 21.47 9.16
CA ASP A 196 -9.70 22.46 9.43
C ASP A 196 -9.38 23.80 8.76
N LYS A 197 -8.14 24.29 8.93
CA LYS A 197 -7.67 25.50 8.27
C LYS A 197 -7.84 25.42 6.75
N GLN A 198 -7.41 24.31 6.12
CA GLN A 198 -7.56 24.11 4.68
C GLN A 198 -9.02 24.04 4.23
N LYS A 199 -9.90 23.43 5.05
CA LYS A 199 -11.33 23.37 4.78
C LYS A 199 -11.95 24.77 4.79
N VAL A 200 -11.65 25.58 5.80
CA VAL A 200 -12.14 26.97 5.93
C VAL A 200 -11.63 27.82 4.78
N GLU A 201 -10.32 27.81 4.50
CA GLU A 201 -9.75 28.57 3.36
C GLU A 201 -10.39 28.20 2.02
N ARG A 202 -10.72 26.91 1.81
CA ARG A 202 -11.41 26.46 0.59
C ARG A 202 -12.86 26.95 0.55
N LEU A 203 -13.56 26.97 1.68
CA LEU A 203 -14.91 27.51 1.77
C LEU A 203 -14.91 29.02 1.54
N ASP A 204 -13.97 29.76 2.13
CA ASP A 204 -13.81 31.20 1.93
C ASP A 204 -13.49 31.53 0.48
N ARG A 205 -12.58 30.79 -0.17
CA ARG A 205 -12.31 30.96 -1.60
C ARG A 205 -13.53 30.68 -2.47
N LYS A 206 -14.32 29.66 -2.12
CA LYS A 206 -15.58 29.38 -2.81
C LYS A 206 -16.57 30.52 -2.57
N MET A 207 -16.69 31.01 -1.34
CA MET A 207 -17.59 32.10 -1.00
C MET A 207 -17.21 33.40 -1.71
N LEU A 208 -15.93 33.77 -1.73
CA LEU A 208 -15.40 34.88 -2.51
C LEU A 208 -15.66 34.69 -4.01
N PHE A 209 -15.43 33.49 -4.55
CA PHE A 209 -15.77 33.19 -5.94
C PHE A 209 -17.26 33.44 -6.21
N TRP A 210 -18.14 32.97 -5.33
CA TRP A 210 -19.57 33.22 -5.46
C TRP A 210 -19.90 34.71 -5.38
N PHE A 211 -19.31 35.43 -4.43
CA PHE A 211 -19.50 36.87 -4.23
C PHE A 211 -19.08 37.70 -5.45
N PHE A 212 -17.97 37.35 -6.10
CA PHE A 212 -17.50 38.06 -7.30
C PHE A 212 -18.25 37.68 -8.58
N PHE A 213 -18.66 36.42 -8.72
CA PHE A 213 -19.27 35.92 -9.96
C PHE A 213 -20.80 36.00 -10.00
N PHE A 214 -21.46 36.14 -8.86
CA PHE A 214 -22.91 36.25 -8.81
C PHE A 214 -23.35 37.60 -8.25
N GLN A 215 -24.23 38.25 -8.99
CA GLN A 215 -24.92 39.45 -8.57
C GLN A 215 -26.36 39.09 -8.26
N LEU A 216 -26.81 39.39 -7.05
CA LEU A 216 -28.17 39.14 -6.60
C LEU A 216 -29.01 40.40 -6.84
N PHE A 217 -30.19 40.25 -7.41
CA PHE A 217 -31.11 41.35 -7.69
C PHE A 217 -32.49 41.08 -7.10
N LEU A 218 -33.14 42.14 -6.63
CA LEU A 218 -34.55 42.15 -6.24
C LEU A 218 -35.38 42.81 -7.33
N GLU A 219 -36.51 42.20 -7.67
CA GLU A 219 -37.48 42.76 -8.60
C GLU A 219 -38.45 43.69 -7.87
N ASN A 220 -38.54 44.94 -8.32
CA ASN A 220 -39.56 45.86 -7.82
C ASN A 220 -40.83 45.76 -8.68
N PRO A 221 -41.94 45.24 -8.14
CA PRO A 221 -43.15 44.95 -8.91
C PRO A 221 -43.88 46.21 -9.41
N GLU A 222 -43.66 47.39 -8.81
CA GLU A 222 -44.37 48.61 -9.20
C GLU A 222 -43.66 49.40 -10.31
N LYS A 223 -42.34 49.22 -10.46
CA LYS A 223 -41.51 50.09 -11.31
C LYS A 223 -40.71 49.36 -12.38
N GLY A 224 -40.79 48.03 -12.47
CA GLY A 224 -40.05 47.23 -13.46
C GLY A 224 -38.51 47.31 -13.32
N ASN A 225 -38.02 47.88 -12.22
CA ASN A 225 -36.61 48.14 -11.99
C ASN A 225 -36.01 47.03 -11.11
N LEU A 226 -34.79 46.59 -11.45
CA LEU A 226 -34.03 45.66 -10.61
C LEU A 226 -33.14 46.45 -9.66
N TYR A 227 -33.08 46.00 -8.42
CA TYR A 227 -32.17 46.55 -7.40
C TYR A 227 -31.08 45.53 -7.11
N GLN A 228 -29.82 45.92 -7.33
CA GLN A 228 -28.68 45.08 -6.96
C GLN A 228 -28.57 45.03 -5.44
N VAL A 229 -28.52 43.80 -4.91
CA VAL A 229 -28.38 43.55 -3.49
C VAL A 229 -26.90 43.60 -3.13
N ASP A 230 -26.62 44.38 -2.09
CA ASP A 230 -25.33 44.38 -1.41
C ASP A 230 -25.24 43.17 -0.48
N LEU A 231 -24.38 42.21 -0.83
CA LEU A 231 -24.20 40.95 -0.12
C LEU A 231 -23.44 41.11 1.21
N GLU A 232 -22.88 42.29 1.51
CA GLU A 232 -22.26 42.58 2.81
C GLU A 232 -23.29 42.90 3.90
N LYS A 233 -24.53 43.21 3.52
CA LYS A 233 -25.61 43.52 4.47
C LYS A 233 -26.32 42.25 4.94
N SER A 234 -26.79 42.27 6.18
CA SER A 234 -27.61 41.17 6.72
C SER A 234 -28.88 40.99 5.89
N LEU A 235 -29.36 39.74 5.79
CA LEU A 235 -30.60 39.43 5.08
C LEU A 235 -31.78 40.27 5.59
N LEU A 236 -31.84 40.53 6.91
CA LEU A 236 -32.85 41.38 7.52
C LEU A 236 -32.81 42.81 6.96
N ASN A 237 -31.63 43.41 6.87
CA ASN A 237 -31.46 44.76 6.32
C ASN A 237 -31.81 44.82 4.83
N ILE A 238 -31.51 43.76 4.08
CA ILE A 238 -31.86 43.62 2.67
C ILE A 238 -33.38 43.55 2.50
N LEU A 239 -34.06 42.76 3.33
CA LEU A 239 -35.51 42.55 3.25
C LEU A 239 -36.33 43.76 3.76
N GLN A 240 -35.77 44.56 4.67
CA GLN A 240 -36.38 45.80 5.17
C GLN A 240 -36.31 46.97 4.17
N HIS A 241 -35.58 46.82 3.07
CA HIS A 241 -35.44 47.88 2.08
C HIS A 241 -36.78 48.17 1.39
N GLN A 242 -37.16 49.44 1.23
CA GLN A 242 -38.42 49.89 0.63
C GLN A 242 -38.68 49.42 -0.82
N ARG A 243 -37.67 48.82 -1.46
CA ARG A 243 -37.73 48.29 -2.82
C ARG A 243 -37.85 46.76 -2.87
N CYS A 244 -37.81 46.08 -1.72
CA CYS A 244 -38.03 44.65 -1.61
C CYS A 244 -39.53 44.39 -1.46
N SER A 245 -40.09 43.58 -2.35
CA SER A 245 -41.48 43.11 -2.22
C SER A 245 -41.48 41.62 -1.89
N VAL A 246 -42.16 41.25 -0.82
CA VAL A 246 -42.37 39.86 -0.43
C VAL A 246 -43.74 39.44 -0.92
N LYS A 247 -43.80 38.67 -2.02
CA LYS A 247 -45.08 38.15 -2.54
C LYS A 247 -45.37 36.82 -1.85
N ALA A 248 -46.54 36.70 -1.21
CA ALA A 248 -46.99 35.47 -0.55
C ALA A 248 -45.98 34.86 0.45
N GLY A 249 -45.23 35.70 1.18
CA GLY A 249 -44.21 35.25 2.14
C GLY A 249 -42.87 34.83 1.52
N THR A 250 -42.71 34.89 0.19
CA THR A 250 -41.47 34.53 -0.49
C THR A 250 -40.88 35.74 -1.23
N PRO A 251 -39.70 36.25 -0.85
CA PRO A 251 -39.01 37.26 -1.64
C PRO A 251 -38.54 36.66 -2.96
N SER A 252 -38.82 37.34 -4.07
CA SER A 252 -38.34 36.93 -5.39
C SER A 252 -36.96 37.53 -5.66
N PHE A 253 -35.98 36.68 -5.92
CA PHE A 253 -34.60 37.07 -6.24
C PHE A 253 -34.23 36.61 -7.65
N ILE A 254 -33.48 37.46 -8.35
CA ILE A 254 -32.88 37.15 -9.64
C ILE A 254 -31.38 37.05 -9.42
N VAL A 255 -30.79 35.91 -9.77
CA VAL A 255 -29.34 35.71 -9.72
C VAL A 255 -28.78 35.89 -11.12
N LEU A 256 -27.87 36.83 -11.30
CA LEU A 256 -27.16 37.04 -12.56
C LEU A 256 -25.69 36.68 -12.41
N VAL A 257 -25.13 36.05 -13.44
CA VAL A 257 -23.69 35.78 -13.50
C VAL A 257 -22.98 37.00 -14.08
N SER A 258 -22.01 37.51 -13.33
CA SER A 258 -21.12 38.62 -13.72
C SER A 258 -20.50 38.33 -15.10
N GLY A 259 -20.72 39.21 -16.08
CA GLY A 259 -20.16 39.08 -17.43
C GLY A 259 -21.00 38.27 -18.44
N SER A 260 -22.15 37.74 -18.02
CA SER A 260 -23.10 37.11 -18.95
C SER A 260 -23.67 38.13 -19.96
N PRO A 261 -24.11 37.70 -21.16
CA PRO A 261 -24.73 38.61 -22.14
C PRO A 261 -25.96 39.34 -21.59
N PHE A 262 -26.63 38.74 -20.60
CA PHE A 262 -27.75 39.32 -19.87
C PHE A 262 -27.34 40.44 -18.90
N SER A 263 -26.09 40.45 -18.42
CA SER A 263 -25.58 41.53 -17.55
C SER A 263 -25.12 42.77 -18.34
N LYS A 264 -24.85 42.65 -19.64
CA LYS A 264 -24.29 43.73 -20.49
C LYS A 264 -25.34 44.61 -21.18
N LYS A 265 -26.63 44.28 -21.08
CA LYS A 265 -27.73 44.94 -21.81
C LYS A 265 -28.55 45.91 -20.95
N ARG A 266 -27.98 46.50 -19.90
CA ARG A 266 -28.69 47.46 -19.04
C ARG A 266 -27.88 48.72 -18.80
#